data_AF-A0A7X8LDN2-F1
#
_entry.id   AF-A0A7X8LDN2-F1
#
_cell.length_a   1.000
_cell.length_b   1.000
_cell.length_c   1.000
_cell.angle_alpha   90.00
_cell.angle_beta   90.00
_cell.angle_gamma   90.00
#
_symmetry.space_group_name_H-M   'P 1'
#
loop_
_entity.id
_entity.type
_entity.pdbx_description
1 polymer ?
#
loop_
_entity_poly.entity_id
_entity_poly.type
_entity_poly.pdbx_seq_one_letter_code
_entity_poly.pdbx_strand_id
1 'polypeptide(L)'
;MSDNTTFNFEKESRVKSTKRNLIFFIAVTLASGWIGVLVDSVLTEQPEGDSLGMGVWLILPFLTAIVLRIISKDKKDIGLKPNIRQNGKWYMVSIATFPVVTIIVVGIGGFLGFVDFSDLKSSDFISLALFSMLMNLIKNIFAVVCNI
;
A
#
# COMPACT_ATOMS: atom_id res chain seq x y z
N MET A 1 -36.89 11.87 -21.77
CA MET A 1 -36.16 11.20 -22.87
C MET A 1 -34.74 11.77 -23.12
N SER A 2 -34.32 12.85 -22.44
CA SER A 2 -32.99 13.49 -22.63
C SER A 2 -31.96 13.14 -21.52
N ASP A 3 -32.43 12.92 -20.29
CA ASP A 3 -31.60 12.70 -19.08
C ASP A 3 -30.83 11.37 -19.07
N ASN A 4 -31.47 10.32 -19.57
CA ASN A 4 -30.88 8.98 -19.67
C ASN A 4 -29.77 8.89 -20.72
N THR A 5 -29.78 9.74 -21.74
CA THR A 5 -28.75 9.77 -22.78
C THR A 5 -27.52 10.54 -22.28
N THR A 6 -27.70 11.73 -21.69
CA THR A 6 -26.61 12.54 -21.12
C THR A 6 -25.87 11.81 -19.99
N PHE A 7 -26.61 11.12 -19.11
CA PHE A 7 -26.02 10.32 -18.04
C PHE A 7 -25.13 9.18 -18.57
N ASN A 8 -25.56 8.51 -19.65
CA ASN A 8 -24.78 7.44 -20.28
C ASN A 8 -23.52 7.97 -20.96
N PHE A 9 -23.58 9.11 -21.64
CA PHE A 9 -22.41 9.75 -22.26
C PHE A 9 -21.38 10.24 -21.22
N GLU A 10 -21.84 10.83 -20.12
CA GLU A 10 -20.94 11.28 -19.04
C GLU A 10 -20.26 10.07 -18.35
N LYS A 11 -21.02 8.99 -18.10
CA LYS A 11 -20.47 7.75 -17.56
C LYS A 11 -19.43 7.12 -18.50
N GLU A 12 -19.68 7.07 -19.81
CA GLU A 12 -18.75 6.46 -20.77
C GLU A 12 -17.46 7.28 -20.92
N SER A 13 -17.56 8.62 -20.92
CA SER A 13 -16.40 9.51 -20.97
C SER A 13 -15.55 9.45 -19.70
N ARG A 14 -16.18 9.32 -18.52
CA ARG A 14 -15.51 9.09 -17.23
C ARG A 14 -14.74 7.76 -17.23
N VAL A 15 -15.36 6.66 -17.67
CA VAL A 15 -14.71 5.34 -17.75
C VAL A 15 -13.51 5.34 -18.71
N LYS A 16 -13.62 6.00 -19.88
CA LYS A 16 -12.48 6.15 -20.81
C LYS A 16 -11.35 6.96 -20.18
N SER A 17 -11.66 8.01 -19.42
CA SER A 17 -10.67 8.81 -18.69
C SER A 17 -9.96 8.01 -17.59
N THR A 18 -10.71 7.21 -16.80
CA THR A 18 -10.15 6.35 -15.76
C THR A 18 -9.23 5.27 -16.33
N LYS A 19 -9.61 4.62 -17.44
CA LYS A 19 -8.74 3.63 -18.10
C LYS A 19 -7.42 4.25 -18.57
N ARG A 20 -7.47 5.43 -19.19
CA ARG A 20 -6.26 6.14 -19.64
C ARG A 20 -5.36 6.52 -18.45
N ASN A 21 -5.94 7.04 -17.38
CA ASN A 21 -5.22 7.38 -16.14
C ASN A 21 -4.56 6.15 -15.50
N LEU A 22 -5.26 5.01 -15.48
CA LEU A 22 -4.73 3.74 -14.97
C LEU A 22 -3.59 3.19 -15.83
N ILE A 23 -3.74 3.23 -17.16
CA ILE A 23 -2.67 2.81 -18.09
C ILE A 23 -1.43 3.69 -17.91
N PHE A 24 -1.61 5.00 -17.78
CA PHE A 24 -0.52 5.93 -17.51
C PHE A 24 0.16 5.64 -16.17
N PHE A 25 -0.62 5.39 -15.11
CA PHE A 25 -0.11 5.01 -13.80
C PHE A 25 0.74 3.73 -13.86
N ILE A 26 0.24 2.68 -14.53
CA ILE A 26 0.95 1.41 -14.69
C ILE A 26 2.26 1.63 -15.46
N ALA A 27 2.24 2.38 -16.56
CA ALA A 27 3.42 2.67 -17.36
C ALA A 27 4.50 3.40 -16.55
N VAL A 28 4.12 4.43 -15.78
CA VAL A 28 5.05 5.17 -14.91
C VAL A 28 5.59 4.29 -13.79
N THR A 29 4.75 3.45 -13.19
CA THR A 29 5.15 2.52 -12.11
C THR A 29 6.13 1.47 -12.59
N LEU A 30 5.94 0.94 -13.81
CA LEU A 30 6.88 0.00 -14.41
C LEU A 30 8.19 0.70 -14.76
N ALA A 31 8.12 1.91 -15.34
CA ALA A 31 9.31 2.70 -15.68
C ALA A 31 10.13 3.08 -14.42
N SER A 32 9.49 3.42 -13.30
CA SER A 32 10.20 3.75 -12.07
C SER A 32 10.99 2.58 -11.50
N GLY A 33 10.55 1.33 -11.74
CA GLY A 33 11.29 0.13 -11.35
C GLY A 33 12.63 0.02 -12.06
N TRP A 34 12.62 0.22 -13.37
CA TRP A 34 13.85 0.21 -14.16
C TRP A 34 14.76 1.40 -13.85
N ILE A 35 14.20 2.58 -13.56
CA ILE A 35 14.97 3.75 -13.13
C ILE A 35 15.63 3.49 -11.76
N GLY A 36 14.92 2.87 -10.81
CA GLY A 36 15.49 2.51 -9.51
C GLY A 36 16.67 1.54 -9.64
N VAL A 37 16.52 0.49 -10.46
CA VAL A 37 17.60 -0.46 -10.76
C VAL A 37 18.79 0.22 -11.44
N LEU A 38 18.55 1.18 -12.35
CA LEU A 38 19.61 1.93 -13.01
C LEU A 38 20.35 2.84 -12.03
N VAL A 39 19.64 3.52 -11.13
CA VAL A 39 20.23 4.34 -10.06
C VAL A 39 21.12 3.49 -9.14
N ASP A 40 20.66 2.30 -8.76
CA ASP A 40 21.44 1.36 -7.94
C ASP A 40 22.66 0.80 -8.71
N SER A 41 22.56 0.64 -10.02
CA SER A 41 23.68 0.20 -10.86
C SER A 41 24.77 1.26 -11.02
N VAL A 42 24.43 2.55 -10.91
CA VAL A 42 25.39 3.68 -11.00
C VAL A 42 25.99 4.00 -9.63
N LEU A 43 25.24 3.79 -8.56
CA LEU A 43 25.68 4.04 -7.18
C LEU A 43 25.87 2.70 -6.44
N THR A 44 27.01 2.06 -6.70
CA THR A 44 27.30 0.68 -6.25
C THR A 44 27.62 0.55 -4.76
N GLU A 45 27.90 1.65 -4.05
CA GLU A 45 28.22 1.65 -2.61
C GLU A 45 26.98 1.99 -1.76
N GLN A 46 25.94 1.15 -1.81
CA GLN A 46 24.76 1.33 -0.97
C GLN A 46 24.45 0.05 -0.18
N PRO A 47 24.07 0.18 1.11
CA PRO A 47 23.70 -0.97 1.91
C PRO A 47 22.52 -1.72 1.28
N GLU A 48 22.61 -3.04 1.20
CA GLU A 48 21.53 -3.89 0.68
C GLU A 48 20.25 -3.65 1.47
N GLY A 49 19.20 -3.14 0.79
CA GLY A 49 17.90 -2.86 1.39
C GLY A 49 17.61 -1.39 1.70
N ASP A 50 18.63 -0.51 1.71
CA ASP A 50 18.49 0.94 1.95
C ASP A 50 19.03 1.76 0.75
N SER A 51 18.76 1.27 -0.46
CA SER A 51 19.24 1.94 -1.67
C SER A 51 18.36 3.13 -2.08
N LEU A 52 18.99 4.18 -2.59
CA LEU A 52 18.35 5.33 -3.19
C LEU A 52 17.48 4.92 -4.38
N GLY A 53 17.87 3.88 -5.14
CA GLY A 53 17.06 3.32 -6.21
C GLY A 53 15.78 2.66 -5.71
N MET A 54 15.81 1.96 -4.58
CA MET A 54 14.61 1.47 -3.89
C MET A 54 13.68 2.61 -3.47
N GLY A 55 14.24 3.70 -2.94
CA GLY A 55 13.46 4.90 -2.56
C GLY A 55 12.78 5.56 -3.76
N VAL A 56 13.51 5.73 -4.85
CA VAL A 56 13.00 6.26 -6.13
C VAL A 56 11.88 5.36 -6.67
N TRP A 57 12.09 4.04 -6.64
CA TRP A 57 11.07 3.08 -7.09
C TRP A 57 9.77 3.15 -6.29
N LEU A 58 9.83 3.39 -4.97
CA LEU A 58 8.66 3.48 -4.10
C LEU A 58 7.94 4.84 -4.16
N ILE A 59 8.70 5.93 -4.24
CA ILE A 59 8.15 7.29 -4.17
C ILE A 59 7.46 7.69 -5.48
N LEU A 60 8.02 7.32 -6.64
CA LEU A 60 7.47 7.74 -7.94
C LEU A 60 6.04 7.24 -8.22
N PRO A 61 5.71 5.94 -8.05
CA PRO A 61 4.36 5.45 -8.19
C PRO A 61 3.42 6.15 -7.22
N PHE A 62 3.84 6.31 -5.97
CA PHE A 62 3.05 6.98 -4.94
C PHE A 62 2.71 8.42 -5.30
N LEU A 63 3.70 9.20 -5.74
CA LEU A 63 3.51 10.59 -6.17
C LEU A 63 2.61 10.68 -7.40
N THR A 64 2.78 9.75 -8.35
CA THR A 64 1.97 9.68 -9.56
C THR A 64 0.50 9.39 -9.23
N ALA A 65 0.23 8.49 -8.28
CA ALA A 65 -1.12 8.21 -7.78
C ALA A 65 -1.76 9.46 -7.16
N ILE A 66 -1.02 10.21 -6.33
CA ILE A 66 -1.52 11.45 -5.70
C ILE A 66 -1.89 12.49 -6.76
N VAL A 67 -1.01 12.72 -7.75
CA VAL A 67 -1.23 13.70 -8.82
C VAL A 67 -2.47 13.33 -9.64
N LEU A 68 -2.57 12.06 -10.06
CA LEU A 68 -3.75 11.54 -10.77
C LEU A 68 -5.02 11.71 -9.94
N ARG A 69 -4.95 11.51 -8.62
CA ARG A 69 -6.09 11.68 -7.72
C ARG A 69 -6.52 13.13 -7.56
N ILE A 70 -5.58 14.06 -7.43
CA ILE A 70 -5.89 15.50 -7.36
C ILE A 70 -6.59 15.95 -8.65
N ILE A 71 -6.13 15.45 -9.80
CA ILE A 71 -6.70 15.77 -11.12
C ILE A 71 -8.08 15.14 -11.30
N SER A 72 -8.33 13.95 -10.73
CA SER A 72 -9.55 13.17 -10.96
C SER A 72 -10.80 13.72 -10.25
N LYS A 73 -10.70 14.79 -9.45
CA LYS A 73 -11.81 15.61 -8.88
C LYS A 73 -12.96 14.87 -8.14
N ASP A 74 -12.96 13.55 -8.03
CA ASP A 74 -13.92 12.78 -7.24
C ASP A 74 -13.54 12.81 -5.75
N LYS A 75 -13.80 13.96 -5.11
CA LYS A 75 -13.59 14.18 -3.68
C LYS A 75 -14.72 13.59 -2.81
N LYS A 76 -15.80 13.08 -3.42
CA LYS A 76 -17.06 12.77 -2.73
C LYS A 76 -17.24 11.31 -2.33
N ASP A 77 -16.56 10.38 -3.00
CA ASP A 77 -16.51 8.96 -2.64
C ASP A 77 -15.10 8.59 -2.18
N ILE A 78 -14.66 9.20 -1.08
CA ILE A 78 -13.62 8.56 -0.27
C ILE A 78 -14.27 7.25 0.20
N GLY A 79 -14.03 6.14 -0.51
CA GLY A 79 -14.65 4.83 -0.30
C GLY A 79 -14.45 4.20 1.09
N LEU A 80 -13.92 4.98 2.03
CA LEU A 80 -14.01 4.76 3.47
C LEU A 80 -15.46 5.04 3.92
N LYS A 81 -16.36 4.10 3.66
CA LYS A 81 -17.59 3.91 4.44
C LYS A 81 -17.38 2.76 5.42
N PRO A 82 -16.58 2.95 6.49
CA PRO A 82 -16.36 1.88 7.45
C PRO A 82 -17.67 1.63 8.20
N ASN A 83 -18.29 0.47 7.99
CA ASN A 83 -19.49 0.04 8.72
C ASN A 83 -19.09 -0.58 10.06
N ILE A 84 -18.39 0.21 10.89
CA ILE A 84 -17.80 -0.22 12.17
C ILE A 84 -18.89 -0.73 13.14
N ARG A 85 -20.10 -0.16 13.04
CA ARG A 85 -21.20 -0.41 13.97
C ARG A 85 -21.86 -1.78 13.78
N GLN A 86 -21.88 -2.34 12.57
CA GLN A 86 -22.49 -3.66 12.31
C GLN A 86 -21.46 -4.80 12.22
N ASN A 87 -20.23 -4.54 11.74
CA ASN A 87 -19.24 -5.58 11.46
C ASN A 87 -17.99 -5.56 12.36
N GLY A 88 -18.06 -4.93 13.53
CA GLY A 88 -16.91 -4.80 14.45
C GLY A 88 -16.17 -6.12 14.76
N LYS A 89 -16.89 -7.24 14.88
CA LYS A 89 -16.29 -8.57 15.10
C LYS A 89 -15.37 -8.99 13.95
N TRP A 90 -15.79 -8.78 12.70
CA TRP A 90 -15.00 -9.11 11.52
C TRP A 90 -13.79 -8.19 11.37
N TYR A 91 -13.91 -6.91 11.73
CA TYR A 91 -12.76 -6.01 11.79
C TYR A 91 -11.72 -6.48 12.81
N MET A 92 -12.16 -6.93 13.99
CA MET A 92 -11.27 -7.45 15.03
C MET A 92 -10.57 -8.73 14.58
N VAL A 93 -11.28 -9.65 13.90
CA VAL A 93 -10.67 -10.84 13.30
C VAL A 93 -9.61 -10.45 12.28
N SER A 94 -9.90 -9.54 11.35
CA SER A 94 -8.93 -9.11 10.32
C SER A 94 -7.68 -8.48 10.92
N ILE A 95 -7.82 -7.68 11.98
CA ILE A 95 -6.68 -7.09 12.70
C ILE A 95 -5.87 -8.17 13.42
N ALA A 96 -6.55 -9.15 14.03
CA ALA A 96 -5.91 -10.25 14.76
C ALA A 96 -5.24 -11.29 13.85
N THR A 97 -5.66 -11.42 12.58
CA THR A 97 -5.05 -12.36 11.63
C THR A 97 -3.54 -12.15 11.51
N PHE A 98 -3.09 -10.90 11.40
CA PHE A 98 -1.68 -10.58 11.23
C PHE A 98 -0.81 -11.03 12.43
N PRO A 99 -1.08 -10.62 13.69
CA PRO A 99 -0.30 -11.08 14.82
C PRO A 99 -0.40 -12.59 15.05
N VAL A 100 -1.57 -13.20 14.81
CA VAL A 100 -1.74 -14.66 14.97
C VAL A 100 -0.84 -15.42 13.98
N VAL A 101 -0.85 -15.04 12.70
CA VAL A 101 0.02 -15.68 11.70
C VAL A 101 1.49 -15.47 12.03
N THR A 102 1.88 -14.26 12.45
CA THR A 102 3.26 -13.96 12.86
C THR A 102 3.71 -14.82 14.03
N ILE A 103 2.87 -14.99 15.07
CA ILE A 103 3.18 -15.86 16.23
C ILE A 103 3.37 -17.30 15.77
N ILE A 104 2.52 -17.80 14.87
CA ILE A 104 2.63 -19.18 14.35
C ILE A 104 3.95 -19.35 13.58
N VAL A 105 4.27 -18.44 12.67
CA VAL A 105 5.50 -18.53 11.84
C VAL A 105 6.75 -18.41 12.70
N VAL A 106 6.79 -17.43 13.60
CA VAL A 106 7.93 -17.24 14.52
C VAL A 106 8.07 -18.42 15.48
N GLY A 107 6.95 -18.96 15.98
CA GLY A 107 6.94 -20.14 16.84
C GLY A 107 7.49 -21.38 16.13
N ILE A 108 7.11 -21.59 14.87
CA ILE A 108 7.66 -22.67 14.02
C ILE A 108 9.16 -22.45 13.77
N GLY A 109 9.58 -21.23 13.43
CA GLY A 109 10.98 -20.88 13.22
C GLY A 109 11.83 -21.09 14.48
N GLY A 110 11.26 -20.80 15.64
CA GLY A 110 11.83 -21.09 16.95
C GLY A 110 12.01 -22.58 17.21
N PHE A 111 10.97 -23.37 16.94
CA PHE A 111 11.01 -24.83 17.11
C PHE A 111 12.03 -25.51 16.20
N LEU A 112 12.23 -24.98 15.00
CA LEU A 112 13.23 -25.45 14.03
C LEU A 112 14.65 -24.93 14.32
N GLY A 113 14.83 -24.06 15.31
CA GLY A 113 16.12 -23.47 15.68
C GLY A 113 16.64 -22.39 14.70
N PHE A 114 15.79 -21.90 13.79
CA PHE A 114 16.14 -20.79 12.87
C PHE A 114 16.08 -19.42 13.54
N VAL A 115 15.40 -19.31 14.68
CA VAL A 115 15.18 -18.05 15.40
C VAL A 115 15.71 -18.20 16.82
N ASP A 116 16.67 -17.34 17.18
CA ASP A 116 17.17 -17.24 18.54
C ASP A 116 16.41 -16.13 19.30
N PHE A 117 15.81 -16.49 20.44
CA PHE A 117 15.07 -15.56 21.30
C PHE A 117 15.90 -15.05 22.48
N SER A 118 17.17 -15.46 22.59
CA SER A 118 18.02 -15.20 23.75
C SER A 118 18.26 -13.70 24.00
N ASP A 119 18.31 -12.89 22.93
CA ASP A 119 18.52 -11.44 23.01
C ASP A 119 17.22 -10.62 22.96
N LEU A 120 16.06 -11.26 22.77
CA LEU A 120 14.79 -10.56 22.59
C LEU A 120 14.09 -10.31 23.92
N LYS A 121 14.20 -9.08 24.42
CA LYS A 121 13.33 -8.62 25.51
C LYS A 121 11.89 -8.52 25.01
N SER A 122 10.97 -9.16 25.71
CA SER A 122 9.54 -9.20 25.35
C SER A 122 8.92 -7.81 25.18
N SER A 123 9.41 -6.80 25.92
CA SER A 123 9.00 -5.40 25.79
C SER A 123 9.38 -4.78 24.45
N ASP A 124 10.59 -5.08 23.97
CA ASP A 124 11.18 -4.45 22.79
C ASP A 124 10.55 -5.04 21.53
N PHE A 125 10.30 -6.35 21.55
CA PHE A 125 9.57 -7.04 20.48
C PHE A 125 8.16 -6.50 20.28
N ILE A 126 7.39 -6.31 21.36
CA ILE A 126 6.02 -5.78 21.27
C ILE A 126 6.03 -4.34 20.74
N SER A 127 6.97 -3.50 21.22
CA SER A 127 7.13 -2.12 20.74
C SER A 127 7.44 -2.07 19.25
N LEU A 128 8.37 -2.90 18.78
CA LEU A 128 8.75 -2.98 17.37
C LEU A 128 7.61 -3.50 16.49
N ALA A 129 6.88 -4.52 16.96
CA ALA A 129 5.72 -5.08 16.27
C ALA A 129 4.60 -4.03 16.13
N LEU A 130 4.29 -3.29 17.20
CA LEU A 130 3.29 -2.23 17.17
C LEU A 130 3.70 -1.09 16.24
N PHE A 131 4.96 -0.66 16.29
CA PHE A 131 5.49 0.37 15.40
C PHE A 131 5.40 -0.05 13.93
N SER A 132 5.78 -1.29 13.62
CA SER A 132 5.66 -1.86 12.28
C SER A 132 4.21 -1.95 11.83
N MET A 133 3.28 -2.38 12.69
CA MET A 133 1.85 -2.41 12.38
C MET A 133 1.31 -1.01 12.10
N LEU A 134 1.70 0.01 12.88
CA LEU A 134 1.28 1.40 12.67
C LEU A 134 1.80 1.94 11.34
N MET A 135 3.07 1.72 11.01
CA MET A 135 3.65 2.15 9.73
C MET A 135 2.95 1.49 8.54
N ASN A 136 2.62 0.19 8.65
CA ASN A 136 1.85 -0.52 7.64
C ASN A 136 0.40 -0.02 7.55
N LEU A 137 -0.23 0.34 8.67
CA LEU A 137 -1.57 0.92 8.68
C LEU A 137 -1.58 2.27 7.97
N ILE A 138 -0.61 3.13 8.27
CA ILE A 138 -0.43 4.43 7.61
C ILE A 138 -0.25 4.20 6.10
N LYS A 139 0.66 3.31 5.69
CA LYS A 139 0.90 2.97 4.29
C LYS A 139 -0.37 2.44 3.60
N ASN A 140 -1.14 1.58 4.26
CA ASN A 140 -2.38 1.01 3.72
C ASN A 140 -3.52 2.04 3.64
N ILE A 141 -3.65 2.95 4.60
CA ILE A 141 -4.61 4.05 4.53
C ILE A 141 -4.25 4.95 3.35
N PHE A 142 -2.97 5.28 3.17
CA PHE A 142 -2.52 6.03 2.00
C PHE A 142 -2.79 5.28 0.70
N ALA A 143 -2.58 3.96 0.66
CA ALA A 143 -2.90 3.15 -0.51
C ALA A 143 -4.40 3.17 -0.82
N VAL A 144 -5.29 3.00 0.16
CA VAL A 144 -6.76 3.06 -0.04
C VAL A 144 -7.21 4.47 -0.44
N VAL A 145 -6.58 5.51 0.12
CA VAL A 145 -6.84 6.92 -0.17
C VAL A 145 -6.13 7.39 -1.45
N CYS A 146 -5.28 6.59 -2.08
CA CYS A 146 -4.68 6.89 -3.40
C CYS A 146 -5.14 5.95 -4.52
N ASN A 147 -5.66 4.75 -4.20
CA ASN A 147 -6.09 3.70 -5.13
C ASN A 147 -7.63 3.66 -5.36
N ILE A 148 -8.31 4.77 -5.09
CA ILE A 148 -9.72 5.05 -5.44
C ILE A 148 -9.74 6.32 -6.29
#